data_AF-A0A3D4MBH5-F1
#
_entry.id   AF-A0A3D4MBH5-F1
#
_cell.length_a   1.000
_cell.length_b   1.000
_cell.length_c   1.000
_cell.angle_alpha   90.00
_cell.angle_beta   90.00
_cell.angle_gamma   90.00
#
_symmetry.space_group_name_H-M   'P 1'
#
loop_
_entity.id
_entity.type
_entity.pdbx_description
1 polymer ?
#
loop_
_entity_poly.entity_id
_entity_poly.type
_entity_poly.pdbx_seq_one_letter_code
_entity_poly.pdbx_strand_id
1 'polypeptide(L)'
;MPSKRKPERRTTGMINYIQKVLVFIFLLLLQVFIVGKLNINPLIQPNILLLFFLTLPVDLKPVPTLLIGFTGGLLLDMFNNSAGFNSTALLIMSYARIYYVRSFARIDILESGIEPGLSTIGYRWFIIYAAVMVSIYHLVYAFIESFSFRYIPENILSALLSGAVSLALIVLFQILFYRTRSKQ
;
A
#
# COMPACT_ATOMS: atom_id res chain seq x y z
N MET A 1 37.61 -14.12 -25.89
CA MET A 1 37.18 -13.35 -24.71
C MET A 1 35.74 -12.89 -24.92
N PRO A 2 34.75 -13.33 -24.11
CA PRO A 2 33.38 -12.86 -24.26
C PRO A 2 33.27 -11.40 -23.76
N SER A 3 32.81 -10.54 -24.66
CA SER A 3 32.50 -9.14 -24.44
C SER A 3 31.51 -8.98 -23.29
N LYS A 4 31.96 -8.36 -22.18
CA LYS A 4 31.09 -7.89 -21.10
C LYS A 4 30.19 -6.79 -21.65
N ARG A 5 28.98 -7.14 -22.08
CA ARG A 5 27.94 -6.16 -22.41
C ARG A 5 27.69 -5.31 -21.16
N LYS A 6 27.93 -4.01 -21.27
CA LYS A 6 27.56 -3.03 -20.24
C LYS A 6 26.05 -3.16 -19.97
N PRO A 7 25.59 -3.08 -18.71
CA PRO A 7 24.16 -3.06 -18.44
C PRO A 7 23.57 -1.80 -19.09
N GLU A 8 22.74 -2.04 -20.09
CA GLU A 8 21.91 -1.04 -20.75
C GLU A 8 21.06 -0.37 -19.66
N ARG A 9 21.26 0.92 -19.42
CA ARG A 9 20.43 1.70 -18.50
C ARG A 9 19.00 1.66 -19.03
N ARG A 10 18.18 0.77 -18.48
CA ARG A 10 16.74 0.77 -18.71
C ARG A 10 16.23 2.14 -18.30
N THR A 11 15.64 2.81 -19.28
CA THR A 11 15.02 4.13 -19.17
C THR A 11 14.25 4.23 -17.86
N THR A 12 14.71 5.12 -16.97
CA THR A 12 13.93 5.60 -15.83
C THR A 12 12.61 6.11 -16.40
N GLY A 13 11.54 5.33 -16.24
CA GLY A 13 10.21 5.79 -16.64
C GLY A 13 9.93 7.05 -15.83
N MET A 14 9.85 8.20 -16.50
CA MET A 14 9.52 9.45 -15.82
C MET A 14 8.24 9.23 -15.03
N ILE A 15 8.28 9.49 -13.72
CA ILE A 15 7.11 9.36 -12.86
C ILE A 15 6.06 10.34 -13.37
N ASN A 16 4.96 9.80 -13.89
CA ASN A 16 3.84 10.61 -14.31
C ASN A 16 3.00 11.00 -13.09
N TYR A 17 3.31 12.17 -12.52
CA TYR A 17 2.62 12.69 -11.34
C TYR A 17 1.10 12.84 -11.57
N ILE A 18 0.67 13.23 -12.78
CA ILE A 18 -0.75 13.34 -13.12
C ILE A 18 -1.42 11.97 -13.00
N GLN A 19 -0.81 10.93 -13.57
CA GLN A 19 -1.33 9.57 -13.47
C GLN A 19 -1.39 9.10 -12.02
N LYS A 20 -0.39 9.42 -11.18
CA LYS A 20 -0.40 9.06 -9.75
C LYS A 20 -1.53 9.72 -8.99
N VAL A 21 -1.76 11.01 -9.23
CA VAL A 21 -2.89 11.73 -8.63
C VAL A 21 -4.23 11.13 -9.07
N LEU A 22 -4.38 10.80 -10.36
CA LEU A 22 -5.60 10.14 -10.86
C LEU A 22 -5.82 8.77 -10.23
N VAL A 23 -4.77 7.95 -10.09
CA VAL A 23 -4.85 6.63 -9.43
C VAL A 23 -5.20 6.78 -7.96
N PHE A 24 -4.60 7.75 -7.26
CA PHE A 24 -4.93 8.04 -5.87
C PHE A 24 -6.41 8.42 -5.71
N ILE A 25 -6.89 9.39 -6.50
CA ILE A 25 -8.29 9.84 -6.46
C ILE A 25 -9.22 8.66 -6.78
N PHE A 26 -8.93 7.88 -7.82
CA PHE A 26 -9.72 6.71 -8.17
C PHE A 26 -9.80 5.69 -7.01
N LEU A 27 -8.67 5.34 -6.40
CA LEU A 27 -8.64 4.39 -5.29
C LEU A 27 -9.32 4.95 -4.04
N LEU A 28 -9.21 6.26 -3.78
CA LEU A 28 -9.89 6.92 -2.67
C LEU A 28 -11.41 6.88 -2.86
N LEU A 29 -11.90 7.21 -4.06
CA LEU A 29 -13.33 7.14 -4.36
C LEU A 29 -13.84 5.70 -4.30
N LEU A 30 -13.09 4.74 -4.86
CA LEU A 30 -13.39 3.31 -4.77
C LEU A 30 -13.46 2.85 -3.31
N GLN A 31 -12.53 3.31 -2.47
CA GLN A 31 -12.51 3.01 -1.05
C GLN A 31 -13.74 3.57 -0.35
N VAL A 32 -14.06 4.85 -0.53
CA VAL A 32 -15.13 5.52 0.21
C VAL A 32 -16.53 5.06 -0.22
N PHE A 33 -16.75 4.95 -1.53
CA PHE A 33 -18.10 4.74 -2.07
C PHE A 33 -18.47 3.28 -2.29
N ILE A 34 -17.48 2.40 -2.47
CA ILE A 34 -17.74 0.98 -2.77
C ILE A 34 -17.24 0.11 -1.63
N VAL A 35 -15.92 0.06 -1.40
CA VAL A 35 -15.32 -0.88 -0.44
C VAL A 35 -15.75 -0.59 0.99
N GLY A 36 -15.74 0.68 1.41
CA GLY A 36 -16.17 1.12 2.74
C GLY A 36 -17.66 1.00 3.00
N LYS A 37 -18.48 0.70 1.98
CA LYS A 37 -19.91 0.41 2.11
C LYS A 37 -20.22 -1.09 2.09
N LEU A 38 -19.21 -1.95 1.98
CA LEU A 38 -19.38 -3.40 2.07
C LEU A 38 -19.66 -3.80 3.52
N ASN A 39 -20.94 -4.03 3.85
CA ASN A 39 -21.37 -4.50 5.18
C ASN A 39 -21.17 -6.02 5.32
N ILE A 40 -19.93 -6.50 5.29
CA ILE A 40 -19.62 -7.94 5.42
C ILE A 40 -19.74 -8.39 6.87
N ASN A 41 -19.05 -7.72 7.78
CA ASN A 41 -19.03 -7.97 9.22
C ASN A 41 -18.45 -6.73 9.92
N PRO A 42 -18.95 -6.32 11.10
CA PRO A 42 -18.40 -5.18 11.85
C PRO A 42 -16.90 -5.28 12.18
N LEU A 43 -16.36 -6.50 12.33
CA LEU A 43 -14.93 -6.74 12.57
C LEU A 43 -14.06 -6.60 11.31
N ILE A 44 -14.66 -6.52 10.13
CA ILE A 44 -13.96 -6.55 8.85
C ILE A 44 -14.11 -5.20 8.16
N GLN A 45 -13.04 -4.41 8.19
CA GLN A 45 -12.97 -3.09 7.59
C GLN A 45 -11.91 -3.09 6.47
N PRO A 46 -12.25 -3.54 5.25
CA PRO A 46 -11.28 -3.65 4.18
C PRO A 46 -10.85 -2.27 3.67
N ASN A 47 -9.58 -2.17 3.25
CA ASN A 47 -9.01 -0.92 2.73
C ASN A 47 -8.19 -1.15 1.44
N ILE A 48 -8.78 -0.78 0.29
CA ILE A 48 -8.10 -0.86 -1.02
C ILE A 48 -7.14 0.32 -1.26
N LEU A 49 -7.33 1.45 -0.56
CA LEU A 49 -6.46 2.63 -0.72
C LEU A 49 -5.00 2.32 -0.37
N LEU A 50 -4.75 1.33 0.50
CA LEU A 50 -3.42 0.82 0.83
C LEU A 50 -2.61 0.45 -0.42
N LEU A 51 -3.27 0.01 -1.51
CA LEU A 51 -2.61 -0.29 -2.78
C LEU A 51 -1.80 0.89 -3.32
N PHE A 52 -2.30 2.12 -3.19
CA PHE A 52 -1.60 3.30 -3.67
C PHE A 52 -0.24 3.46 -2.96
N PHE A 53 -0.24 3.30 -1.63
CA PHE A 53 0.96 3.44 -0.81
C PHE A 53 1.96 2.31 -1.02
N LEU A 54 1.47 1.09 -1.24
CA LEU A 54 2.31 -0.06 -1.58
C LEU A 54 3.04 0.15 -2.92
N THR A 55 2.38 0.81 -3.88
CA THR A 55 2.88 1.03 -5.25
C THR A 55 3.61 2.37 -5.41
N LEU A 56 3.91 3.08 -4.32
CA LEU A 56 4.81 4.24 -4.36
C LEU A 56 6.22 3.82 -4.83
N PRO A 57 7.00 4.69 -5.48
CA PRO A 57 8.38 4.38 -5.86
C PRO A 57 9.24 3.97 -4.66
N VAL A 58 10.15 3.01 -4.86
CA VAL A 58 11.04 2.50 -3.79
C VAL A 58 12.10 3.50 -3.35
N ASP A 59 12.49 4.39 -4.25
CA ASP A 59 13.49 5.45 -4.08
C ASP A 59 12.91 6.76 -3.52
N LEU A 60 11.59 6.81 -3.29
CA LEU A 60 10.93 7.99 -2.76
C LEU A 60 11.52 8.40 -1.40
N LYS A 61 11.86 9.69 -1.28
CA LYS A 61 12.50 10.21 -0.06
C LYS A 61 11.59 10.03 1.17
N PRO A 62 12.16 9.90 2.39
CA PRO A 62 11.37 9.68 3.61
C PRO A 62 10.29 10.73 3.87
N VAL A 63 10.65 12.02 3.83
CA VAL A 63 9.73 13.13 4.13
C VAL A 63 8.48 13.12 3.22
N PRO A 64 8.59 13.12 1.88
CA PRO A 64 7.41 13.06 1.03
C PRO A 64 6.61 11.77 1.21
N THR A 65 7.25 10.63 1.49
CA THR A 65 6.55 9.37 1.77
C THR A 65 5.64 9.51 3.00
N LEU A 66 6.13 10.12 4.08
CA LEU A 66 5.36 10.36 5.29
C LEU A 66 4.24 11.38 5.09
N LEU A 67 4.51 12.47 4.37
CA LEU A 67 3.50 13.49 4.04
C LEU A 67 2.38 12.90 3.18
N ILE A 68 2.70 12.12 2.16
CA ILE A 68 1.71 11.41 1.34
C ILE A 68 0.90 10.45 2.21
N GLY A 69 1.54 9.68 3.09
CA GLY A 69 0.91 8.82 4.10
C GLY A 69 -0.13 9.56 4.95
N PHE A 70 0.31 10.61 5.62
CA PHE A 70 -0.52 11.42 6.51
C PHE A 70 -1.69 12.07 5.77
N THR A 71 -1.41 12.75 4.66
CA THR A 71 -2.45 13.45 3.87
C THR A 71 -3.49 12.51 3.29
N GLY A 72 -3.09 11.34 2.77
CA GLY A 72 -4.04 10.38 2.24
C GLY A 72 -4.92 9.74 3.33
N GLY A 73 -4.37 9.52 4.52
CA GLY A 73 -5.17 9.11 5.67
C GLY A 73 -6.10 10.21 6.17
N LEU A 74 -5.66 11.47 6.16
CA LEU A 74 -6.50 12.62 6.53
C LEU A 74 -7.70 12.73 5.60
N LEU A 75 -7.48 12.60 4.29
CA LEU A 75 -8.57 12.61 3.30
C LEU A 75 -9.55 11.46 3.55
N LEU A 76 -9.05 10.26 3.82
CA LEU A 76 -9.90 9.10 4.12
C LEU A 76 -10.70 9.32 5.43
N ASP A 77 -10.08 9.91 6.44
CA ASP A 77 -10.71 10.26 7.71
C ASP A 77 -11.84 11.28 7.52
N MET A 78 -11.64 12.29 6.66
CA MET A 78 -12.67 13.28 6.34
C MET A 78 -13.91 12.66 5.68
N PHE A 79 -13.73 11.66 4.80
CA PHE A 79 -14.85 10.97 4.15
C PHE A 79 -15.56 9.98 5.07
N ASN A 80 -14.82 9.32 5.96
CA ASN A 80 -15.36 8.32 6.88
C ASN A 80 -15.84 8.91 8.22
N ASN A 81 -15.65 10.22 8.43
CA ASN A 81 -15.92 10.90 9.69
C ASN A 81 -15.19 10.26 10.89
N SER A 82 -13.96 9.78 10.66
CA SER A 82 -13.09 9.21 11.70
C SER A 82 -12.09 10.23 12.22
N ALA A 83 -11.75 10.15 13.50
CA ALA A 83 -10.95 11.16 14.20
C ALA A 83 -9.43 10.94 14.04
N GLY A 84 -8.94 10.78 12.80
CA GLY A 84 -7.50 10.63 12.53
C GLY A 84 -6.97 9.18 12.56
N PHE A 85 -7.85 8.20 12.55
CA PHE A 85 -7.48 6.78 12.66
C PHE A 85 -6.69 6.32 11.43
N ASN A 86 -7.20 6.66 10.24
CA ASN A 86 -6.55 6.32 8.97
C ASN A 86 -5.25 7.12 8.81
N SER A 87 -5.24 8.39 9.20
CA SER A 87 -4.04 9.27 9.20
C SER A 87 -2.88 8.66 9.97
N THR A 88 -3.14 8.20 11.18
CA THR A 88 -2.11 7.62 12.05
C THR A 88 -1.63 6.27 11.51
N ALA A 89 -2.56 5.41 11.10
CA ALA A 89 -2.24 4.09 10.55
C ALA A 89 -1.45 4.18 9.23
N LEU A 90 -1.82 5.07 8.30
CA LEU A 90 -1.09 5.28 7.05
C LEU A 90 0.27 5.95 7.27
N LEU A 91 0.38 6.87 8.23
CA LEU A 91 1.67 7.46 8.58
C LEU A 91 2.64 6.38 9.09
N ILE A 92 2.20 5.53 10.03
CA ILE A 92 3.02 4.44 10.58
C ILE A 92 3.36 3.41 9.51
N MET A 93 2.40 3.01 8.66
CA MET A 93 2.68 2.11 7.54
C MET A 93 3.70 2.72 6.56
N SER A 94 3.57 4.00 6.24
CA SER A 94 4.48 4.73 5.34
C SER A 94 5.90 4.83 5.93
N TYR A 95 6.00 5.03 7.25
CA TYR A 95 7.27 4.95 7.97
C TYR A 95 7.86 3.54 7.88
N ALA A 96 7.10 2.50 8.25
CA ALA A 96 7.53 1.11 8.22
C ALA A 96 7.98 0.67 6.82
N ARG A 97 7.31 1.15 5.77
CA ARG A 97 7.69 0.93 4.37
C ARG A 97 9.11 1.40 4.08
N ILE A 98 9.51 2.58 4.56
CA ILE A 98 10.87 3.12 4.34
C ILE A 98 11.92 2.15 4.89
N TYR A 99 11.70 1.62 6.09
CA TYR A 99 12.60 0.63 6.71
C TYR A 99 12.57 -0.70 5.96
N TYR A 100 11.39 -1.21 5.65
CA TYR A 100 11.24 -2.50 4.99
C TYR A 100 11.96 -2.52 3.64
N VAL A 101 11.74 -1.50 2.80
CA VAL A 101 12.39 -1.41 1.48
C VAL A 101 13.90 -1.31 1.64
N ARG A 102 14.42 -0.51 2.59
CA ARG A 102 15.86 -0.38 2.80
C ARG A 102 16.53 -1.67 3.33
N SER A 103 15.81 -2.46 4.12
CA SER A 103 16.36 -3.67 4.74
C SER A 103 16.20 -4.93 3.89
N PHE A 104 15.10 -5.05 3.13
CA PHE A 104 14.72 -6.29 2.45
C PHE A 104 14.62 -6.18 0.93
N ALA A 105 14.67 -4.97 0.35
CA ALA A 105 14.79 -4.85 -1.09
C ALA A 105 16.19 -5.22 -1.55
N ARG A 106 16.27 -5.84 -2.72
CA ARG A 106 17.54 -6.09 -3.38
C ARG A 106 18.12 -4.76 -3.89
N ILE A 107 19.45 -4.68 -3.96
CA ILE A 107 20.15 -3.45 -4.36
C ILE A 107 19.74 -3.00 -5.77
N ASP A 108 19.56 -3.94 -6.70
CA ASP A 108 19.07 -3.67 -8.06
C ASP A 108 17.67 -3.04 -8.08
N ILE A 109 16.78 -3.47 -7.18
CA ILE A 109 15.45 -2.87 -7.02
C ILE A 109 15.59 -1.46 -6.45
N LEU A 110 16.44 -1.27 -5.43
CA LEU A 110 16.60 0.03 -4.77
C LEU A 110 17.19 1.09 -5.73
N GLU A 111 18.14 0.70 -6.58
CA GLU A 111 18.76 1.58 -7.57
C GLU A 111 17.88 1.85 -8.79
N SER A 112 16.85 1.03 -9.01
CA SER A 112 16.01 1.11 -10.21
C SER A 112 14.90 2.17 -10.16
N GLY A 113 14.54 2.67 -8.97
CA GLY A 113 13.39 3.58 -8.79
C GLY A 113 12.05 3.00 -9.24
N ILE A 114 11.95 1.68 -9.35
CA ILE A 114 10.78 0.98 -9.86
C ILE A 114 9.62 1.05 -8.85
N GLU A 115 8.40 1.16 -9.37
CA GLU A 115 7.18 1.04 -8.59
C GLU A 115 6.91 -0.43 -8.22
N PRO A 116 6.76 -0.77 -6.93
CA PRO A 116 6.43 -2.12 -6.50
C PRO A 116 5.07 -2.55 -7.04
N GLY A 117 5.03 -3.70 -7.71
CA GLY A 117 3.82 -4.35 -8.20
C GLY A 117 4.10 -5.80 -8.58
N LEU A 118 3.05 -6.57 -8.85
CA LEU A 118 3.20 -7.99 -9.23
C LEU A 118 4.07 -8.16 -10.49
N SER A 119 3.99 -7.23 -11.45
CA SER A 119 4.74 -7.27 -12.71
C SER A 119 6.19 -6.81 -12.61
N THR A 120 6.53 -6.04 -11.59
CA THR A 120 7.83 -5.33 -11.55
C THR A 120 8.85 -6.06 -10.70
N ILE A 121 8.49 -6.41 -9.46
CA ILE A 121 9.39 -7.06 -8.48
C ILE A 121 9.09 -8.54 -8.29
N GLY A 122 8.04 -9.04 -8.96
CA GLY A 122 7.58 -10.42 -8.91
C GLY A 122 6.57 -10.70 -7.79
N TYR A 123 5.74 -11.71 -8.02
CA TYR A 123 4.60 -12.03 -7.17
C TYR A 123 4.97 -12.33 -5.71
N ARG A 124 6.01 -13.14 -5.46
CA ARG A 124 6.40 -13.54 -4.09
C ARG A 124 6.79 -12.33 -3.25
N TRP A 125 7.66 -11.47 -3.80
CA TRP A 125 8.17 -10.33 -3.05
C TRP A 125 7.05 -9.31 -2.80
N PHE A 126 6.24 -9.00 -3.81
CA PHE A 126 5.11 -8.08 -3.64
C PHE A 126 4.07 -8.59 -2.62
N ILE A 127 3.70 -9.86 -2.67
CA ILE A 127 2.69 -10.42 -1.74
C ILE A 127 3.21 -10.39 -0.30
N ILE A 128 4.47 -10.76 -0.04
CA ILE A 128 5.06 -10.71 1.31
C ILE A 128 5.14 -9.25 1.79
N TYR A 129 5.65 -8.36 0.95
CA TYR A 129 5.73 -6.93 1.26
C TYR A 129 4.34 -6.35 1.58
N ALA A 130 3.35 -6.60 0.73
CA ALA A 130 1.98 -6.16 0.93
C ALA A 130 1.38 -6.75 2.20
N ALA A 131 1.57 -8.04 2.47
CA ALA A 131 1.07 -8.70 3.68
C ALA A 131 1.62 -8.04 4.95
N VAL A 132 2.92 -7.73 5.00
CA VAL A 132 3.54 -7.07 6.16
C VAL A 132 2.98 -5.66 6.35
N MET A 133 2.96 -4.84 5.30
CA MET A 133 2.48 -3.46 5.38
C MET A 133 0.99 -3.37 5.71
N VAL A 134 0.16 -4.21 5.08
CA VAL A 134 -1.29 -4.28 5.34
C VAL A 134 -1.56 -4.73 6.78
N SER A 135 -0.78 -5.69 7.30
CA SER A 135 -0.91 -6.11 8.69
C SER A 135 -0.55 -4.98 9.67
N ILE A 136 0.52 -4.24 9.41
CA ILE A 136 0.91 -3.07 10.22
C ILE A 136 -0.22 -2.04 10.22
N TYR A 137 -0.77 -1.70 9.06
CA TYR A 137 -1.87 -0.74 8.95
C TYR A 137 -3.07 -1.15 9.80
N HIS A 138 -3.57 -2.38 9.61
CA HIS A 138 -4.80 -2.84 10.26
C HIS A 138 -4.64 -3.06 11.76
N LEU A 139 -3.46 -3.48 12.21
CA LEU A 139 -3.15 -3.53 13.65
C LEU A 139 -3.23 -2.13 14.25
N VAL A 140 -2.51 -1.17 13.69
CA VAL A 140 -2.54 0.21 14.19
C VAL A 140 -3.95 0.78 14.17
N TYR A 141 -4.69 0.57 13.08
CA TYR A 141 -6.07 1.04 12.96
C TYR A 141 -6.97 0.47 14.07
N ALA A 142 -7.01 -0.85 14.28
CA ALA A 142 -7.87 -1.48 15.28
C ALA A 142 -7.55 -1.07 16.72
N PHE A 143 -6.25 -0.89 17.03
CA PHE A 143 -5.82 -0.43 18.35
C PHE A 143 -6.18 1.04 18.61
N ILE A 144 -6.14 1.89 17.58
CA ILE A 144 -6.55 3.29 17.71
C ILE A 144 -8.08 3.41 17.79
N GLU A 145 -8.81 2.64 16.99
CA GLU A 145 -10.28 2.67 16.95
C GLU A 145 -10.91 2.30 18.30
N SER A 146 -10.43 1.22 18.92
CA SER A 146 -10.94 0.78 20.23
C SER A 146 -10.45 1.64 21.39
N PHE A 147 -9.32 2.36 21.22
CA PHE A 147 -8.61 3.14 22.23
C PHE A 147 -8.51 2.45 23.61
N SER A 148 -8.43 1.11 23.62
CA SER A 148 -8.53 0.30 24.83
C SER A 148 -7.79 -1.02 24.69
N PHE A 149 -6.98 -1.32 25.71
CA PHE A 149 -6.27 -2.59 25.82
C PHE A 149 -7.15 -3.74 26.32
N ARG A 150 -8.41 -3.46 26.70
CA ARG A 150 -9.34 -4.52 27.12
C ARG A 150 -9.73 -5.44 25.96
N TYR A 151 -9.73 -4.91 24.74
CA TYR A 151 -10.19 -5.58 23.53
C TYR A 151 -9.03 -6.10 22.67
N ILE A 152 -7.88 -6.44 23.27
CA ILE A 152 -6.70 -6.92 22.53
C ILE A 152 -7.05 -8.12 21.61
N PRO A 153 -7.74 -9.18 22.07
CA PRO A 153 -8.09 -10.31 21.22
C PRO A 153 -8.97 -9.90 20.03
N GLU A 154 -9.97 -9.05 20.26
CA GLU A 154 -10.89 -8.56 19.24
C GLU A 154 -10.19 -7.65 18.23
N ASN A 155 -9.29 -6.78 18.69
CA ASN A 155 -8.49 -5.90 17.84
C ASN A 155 -7.56 -6.69 16.93
N ILE A 156 -6.88 -7.72 17.47
CA ILE A 156 -6.01 -8.60 16.68
C ILE A 156 -6.85 -9.37 15.65
N LEU A 157 -7.99 -9.92 16.05
CA LEU A 157 -8.87 -10.65 15.14
C LEU A 157 -9.41 -9.74 14.03
N SER A 158 -9.89 -8.53 14.38
CA SER A 158 -10.35 -7.53 13.41
C SER A 158 -9.23 -7.14 12.46
N ALA A 159 -8.01 -6.91 12.96
CA ALA A 159 -6.87 -6.56 12.13
C ALA A 159 -6.49 -7.69 11.15
N LEU A 160 -6.49 -8.94 11.61
CA LEU A 160 -6.19 -10.10 10.76
C LEU A 160 -7.25 -10.30 9.68
N LEU A 161 -8.54 -10.24 10.03
CA LEU A 161 -9.62 -10.41 9.07
C LEU A 161 -9.67 -9.26 8.06
N SER A 162 -9.60 -8.01 8.53
CA SER A 162 -9.56 -6.82 7.68
C SER A 162 -8.33 -6.81 6.77
N GLY A 163 -7.18 -7.21 7.32
CA GLY A 163 -5.94 -7.36 6.58
C GLY A 163 -6.01 -8.42 5.50
N ALA A 164 -6.55 -9.60 5.81
CA ALA A 164 -6.72 -10.68 4.84
C ALA A 164 -7.63 -10.28 3.67
N VAL A 165 -8.78 -9.66 3.96
CA VAL A 165 -9.70 -9.18 2.92
C VAL A 165 -9.06 -8.05 2.10
N SER A 166 -8.39 -7.10 2.75
CA SER A 166 -7.68 -6.02 2.04
C SER A 166 -6.59 -6.56 1.13
N LEU A 167 -5.77 -7.50 1.62
CA LEU A 167 -4.71 -8.12 0.85
C LEU A 167 -5.27 -8.88 -0.37
N ALA A 168 -6.37 -9.62 -0.19
CA ALA A 168 -7.05 -10.29 -1.28
C ALA A 168 -7.54 -9.29 -2.35
N LEU A 169 -8.17 -8.19 -1.93
CA LEU A 169 -8.61 -7.12 -2.83
C LEU A 169 -7.44 -6.46 -3.57
N ILE A 170 -6.34 -6.17 -2.87
CA ILE A 170 -5.12 -5.58 -3.44
C ILE A 170 -4.52 -6.51 -4.50
N VAL A 171 -4.40 -7.81 -4.21
CA VAL A 171 -3.86 -8.81 -5.15
C VAL A 171 -4.80 -8.99 -6.34
N LEU A 172 -6.11 -9.07 -6.11
CA LEU A 172 -7.11 -9.16 -7.18
C LEU A 172 -7.03 -7.94 -8.11
N PHE A 173 -6.99 -6.74 -7.54
CA PHE A 173 -6.86 -5.51 -8.30
C PHE A 173 -5.56 -5.50 -9.11
N GLN A 174 -4.43 -5.88 -8.51
CA GLN A 174 -3.17 -6.03 -9.22
C GLN A 174 -3.29 -7.01 -10.39
N ILE A 175 -3.92 -8.18 -10.23
CA ILE A 175 -4.09 -9.17 -11.31
C ILE A 175 -4.99 -8.65 -12.44
N LEU A 176 -6.10 -8.00 -12.10
CA LEU A 176 -7.05 -7.47 -13.09
C LEU A 176 -6.39 -6.42 -13.98
N PHE A 177 -5.64 -5.50 -13.39
CA PHE A 177 -4.95 -4.43 -14.11
C PHE A 177 -3.56 -4.83 -14.63
N TYR A 178 -2.99 -5.93 -14.15
CA TYR A 178 -1.75 -6.54 -14.66
C TYR A 178 -1.87 -6.95 -16.13
N ARG A 179 -3.02 -7.49 -16.54
CA ARG A 179 -3.19 -8.09 -17.86
C ARG A 179 -3.20 -7.07 -19.01
N THR A 180 -3.53 -5.83 -18.74
CA THR A 180 -3.64 -4.78 -19.77
C THR A 180 -2.27 -4.34 -20.32
N ARG A 181 -1.17 -4.49 -19.57
CA ARG A 181 0.19 -4.13 -20.04
C ARG A 181 0.96 -5.26 -20.74
N SER A 182 0.47 -6.50 -20.72
CA SER A 182 1.13 -7.65 -21.34
C SER A 182 0.87 -7.77 -22.86
N LYS A 183 0.08 -6.88 -23.45
CA LYS A 183 -0.29 -6.89 -24.88
C LYS A 183 0.12 -5.62 -25.64
N GLN A 184 1.14 -4.91 -25.18
CA GLN A 184 1.76 -3.81 -25.93
C GLN A 184 3.23 -4.12 -26.20
#